data_AF-A0A1Q6M6I1-F1
#
_entry.id   AF-A0A1Q6M6I1-F1
#
_cell.length_a   1.000
_cell.length_b   1.000
_cell.length_c   1.000
_cell.angle_alpha   90.00
_cell.angle_beta   90.00
_cell.angle_gamma   90.00
#
_symmetry.space_group_name_H-M   'P 1'
#
loop_
_entity.id
_entity.type
_entity.pdbx_description
1 polymer ?
#
loop_
_entity_poly.entity_id
_entity_poly.type
_entity_poly.pdbx_seq_one_letter_code
_entity_poly.pdbx_strand_id
1 'polypeptide(L)'
;MKKIYKEPNKSETETTINVLYSENILSICTNKVDLQKKLNKLLGEPAKEHKIKRSIAGSTWNISLDDKTKIQKVILKANIYDM
;
A
#
# COMPACT_ATOMS: atom_id res chain seq x y z
N MET A 1 -6.59 13.86 -13.78
CA MET A 1 -5.48 13.19 -14.51
C MET A 1 -5.47 11.71 -14.12
N LYS A 2 -5.32 10.78 -15.08
CA LYS A 2 -5.31 9.33 -14.79
C LYS A 2 -3.96 8.94 -14.16
N LYS A 3 -3.96 8.21 -13.02
CA LYS A 3 -2.72 7.70 -12.40
C LYS A 3 -2.00 6.75 -13.37
N ILE A 4 -0.69 6.92 -13.51
CA ILE A 4 0.18 6.06 -14.33
C ILE A 4 1.06 5.26 -13.37
N TYR A 5 0.90 3.94 -13.36
CA TYR A 5 1.71 3.04 -12.53
C TYR A 5 2.89 2.49 -13.35
N LYS A 6 4.06 2.38 -12.72
CA LYS A 6 5.22 1.71 -13.28
C LYS A 6 5.19 0.25 -12.82
N GLU A 7 5.18 -0.68 -13.77
CA GLU A 7 5.34 -2.10 -13.44
C GLU A 7 6.76 -2.35 -12.91
N PRO A 8 6.91 -2.95 -11.72
CA PRO A 8 8.21 -3.33 -11.19
C PRO A 8 8.80 -4.53 -11.96
N ASN A 9 10.11 -4.70 -11.89
CA ASN A 9 10.72 -5.97 -12.25
C ASN A 9 10.16 -7.05 -11.30
N LYS A 10 9.82 -8.24 -11.82
CA LYS A 10 9.22 -9.31 -11.00
C LYS A 10 10.11 -9.69 -9.81
N SER A 11 11.43 -9.73 -10.01
CA SER A 11 12.43 -10.00 -8.97
C SER A 11 12.58 -8.89 -7.92
N GLU A 12 12.07 -7.69 -8.21
CA GLU A 12 12.14 -6.51 -7.35
C GLU A 12 10.76 -6.16 -6.76
N THR A 13 9.76 -7.02 -6.94
CA THR A 13 8.42 -6.78 -6.41
C THR A 13 8.44 -6.99 -4.90
N GLU A 14 8.06 -5.96 -4.15
CA GLU A 14 8.16 -5.91 -2.70
C GLU A 14 6.92 -5.26 -2.10
N THR A 15 6.50 -5.80 -0.96
CA THR A 15 5.55 -5.17 -0.05
C THR A 15 6.14 -5.21 1.36
N THR A 16 6.30 -4.04 1.97
CA THR A 16 6.77 -3.90 3.34
C THR A 16 5.60 -3.50 4.23
N ILE A 17 5.44 -4.20 5.36
CA ILE A 17 4.41 -3.92 6.36
C ILE A 17 5.13 -3.63 7.69
N ASN A 18 4.99 -2.41 8.20
CA ASN A 18 5.61 -1.97 9.44
C ASN A 18 4.52 -1.70 10.48
N VAL A 19 4.69 -2.23 11.69
CA VAL A 19 3.86 -1.90 12.85
C VAL A 19 4.66 -0.96 13.74
N LEU A 20 4.30 0.32 13.69
CA LEU A 20 4.95 1.41 14.41
C LEU A 20 4.16 1.69 15.69
N TYR A 21 4.53 1.01 16.78
CA TYR A 21 3.77 1.05 18.04
C TYR A 21 3.77 2.42 18.71
N SER A 22 4.90 3.12 18.72
CA SER A 22 5.02 4.45 19.33
C SER A 22 4.17 5.50 18.61
N GLU A 23 4.03 5.35 17.30
CA GLU A 23 3.25 6.23 16.43
C GLU A 23 1.80 5.76 16.29
N ASN A 24 1.44 4.59 16.84
CA ASN A 24 0.14 3.96 16.72
C ASN A 24 -0.29 3.74 15.25
N ILE A 25 0.64 3.32 14.38
CA ILE A 25 0.43 3.22 12.93
C ILE A 25 0.85 1.83 12.38
N LEU A 26 -0.01 1.25 11.55
CA LEU A 26 0.34 0.22 10.57
C LEU A 26 0.66 0.89 9.24
N SER A 27 1.91 0.81 8.79
CA SER A 27 2.36 1.36 7.51
C SER A 27 2.57 0.26 6.49
N ILE A 28 1.99 0.41 5.31
CA ILE A 28 2.07 -0.56 4.21
C ILE A 28 2.62 0.15 3.00
N CYS A 29 3.80 -0.27 2.55
CA CYS A 29 4.42 0.21 1.32
C CYS A 29 4.47 -0.93 0.30
N THR A 30 4.04 -0.69 -0.93
CA THR A 30 4.11 -1.71 -1.99
C THR A 30 4.40 -1.09 -3.35
N ASN A 31 5.21 -1.78 -4.14
CA ASN A 31 5.41 -1.48 -5.57
C ASN A 31 4.56 -2.38 -6.49
N LYS A 32 3.90 -3.42 -5.95
CA LYS A 32 3.01 -4.31 -6.72
C LYS A 32 1.78 -3.53 -7.19
N VAL A 33 1.68 -3.27 -8.50
CA VAL A 33 0.66 -2.38 -9.08
C VAL A 33 -0.77 -2.82 -8.76
N ASP A 34 -1.05 -4.12 -8.82
CA ASP A 34 -2.39 -4.63 -8.50
C ASP A 34 -2.76 -4.44 -7.03
N LEU A 35 -1.79 -4.59 -6.12
CA LEU A 35 -2.02 -4.34 -4.70
C LEU A 35 -2.20 -2.83 -4.44
N GLN A 36 -1.42 -1.97 -5.10
CA GLN A 36 -1.60 -0.51 -5.02
C GLN A 36 -3.03 -0.10 -5.42
N LYS A 37 -3.55 -0.64 -6.52
CA LYS A 37 -4.94 -0.37 -6.98
C LYS A 37 -5.98 -0.88 -5.98
N LYS A 38 -5.80 -2.10 -5.45
CA LYS A 38 -6.71 -2.68 -4.43
C LYS A 38 -6.73 -1.85 -3.16
N LEU A 39 -5.56 -1.47 -2.63
CA LEU A 39 -5.44 -0.62 -1.45
C LEU A 39 -6.06 0.75 -1.70
N ASN A 40 -5.82 1.37 -2.85
CA ASN A 40 -6.43 2.66 -3.20
C ASN A 40 -7.97 2.58 -3.24
N LYS A 41 -8.54 1.45 -3.69
CA LYS A 41 -10.00 1.22 -3.67
C LYS A 41 -10.56 0.98 -2.26
N LEU A 42 -9.79 0.32 -1.39
CA LEU A 42 -10.24 -0.08 -0.05
C LEU A 42 -10.01 1.01 1.01
N LEU A 43 -8.91 1.75 0.91
CA LEU A 43 -8.42 2.70 1.91
C LEU A 43 -8.48 4.15 1.45
N GLY A 44 -8.63 4.39 0.15
CA GLY A 44 -8.51 5.73 -0.44
C GLY A 44 -7.07 6.06 -0.83
N GLU A 45 -6.80 7.35 -1.03
CA GLU A 45 -5.49 7.81 -1.49
C GLU A 45 -4.35 7.43 -0.51
N PRO A 46 -3.17 7.06 -1.02
CA PRO A 46 -2.02 6.76 -0.18
C PRO A 46 -1.52 8.02 0.54
N ALA A 47 -0.93 7.82 1.71
CA ALA A 47 -0.23 8.88 2.43
C ALA A 47 1.00 9.38 1.66
N LYS A 48 1.62 8.52 0.84
CA LYS A 48 2.74 8.88 -0.03
C LYS A 48 2.75 8.08 -1.31
N GLU A 49 2.96 8.75 -2.45
CA GLU A 49 3.27 8.12 -3.74
C GLU A 49 4.76 8.32 -4.05
N HIS A 50 5.49 7.23 -4.26
CA HIS A 50 6.88 7.26 -4.70
C HIS A 50 6.91 7.29 -6.23
N LYS A 51 7.40 8.39 -6.81
CA LYS A 51 7.34 8.63 -8.27
C LYS A 51 8.72 8.57 -8.90
N ILE A 52 8.78 7.96 -10.08
CA ILE A 52 9.92 8.06 -11.00
C ILE A 52 9.40 8.80 -12.23
N LYS A 53 9.89 10.04 -12.41
CA LYS A 53 9.33 10.99 -13.39
C LYS A 53 7.82 11.17 -13.10
N ARG A 54 6.95 10.84 -14.06
CA ARG A 54 5.49 10.94 -13.94
C ARG A 54 4.78 9.67 -13.46
N SER A 55 5.51 8.55 -13.34
CA SER A 55 4.93 7.25 -13.02
C SER A 55 5.09 6.90 -11.54
N ILE A 56 4.05 6.35 -10.94
CA ILE A 56 4.05 5.86 -9.56
C ILE A 56 4.77 4.51 -9.53
N ALA A 57 5.91 4.46 -8.86
CA ALA A 57 6.72 3.27 -8.68
C ALA A 57 6.37 2.51 -7.39
N GLY A 58 5.76 3.19 -6.42
CA GLY A 58 5.24 2.56 -5.20
C GLY A 58 4.35 3.51 -4.43
N SER A 59 3.58 2.97 -3.49
CA SER A 59 2.65 3.76 -2.68
C SER A 59 2.66 3.28 -1.23
N THR A 60 2.47 4.21 -0.30
CA THR A 60 2.45 3.96 1.14
C THR A 60 1.12 4.39 1.76
N TRP A 61 0.48 3.49 2.51
CA TRP A 61 -0.69 3.79 3.34
C TRP A 61 -0.32 3.68 4.81
N ASN A 62 -0.84 4.61 5.61
CA ASN A 62 -0.74 4.57 7.06
C ASN A 62 -2.14 4.41 7.63
N ILE A 63 -2.31 3.43 8.51
CA ILE A 63 -3.58 3.10 9.16
C ILE A 63 -3.34 3.19 10.66
N SER A 64 -4.17 3.91 11.40
CA SER A 64 -4.10 3.89 12.88
C SER A 64 -4.35 2.48 13.40
N LEU A 65 -3.62 2.02 14.42
CA LEU A 65 -3.85 0.71 15.04
C LEU A 65 -5.22 0.64 15.76
N ASP A 66 -5.84 1.79 16.04
CA ASP A 66 -7.20 1.85 16.58
C ASP A 66 -8.28 1.56 15.52
N ASP A 67 -7.97 1.73 14.23
CA ASP A 67 -8.89 1.48 13.12
C ASP A 67 -8.90 -0.03 12.75
N LYS A 68 -9.37 -0.83 13.70
CA LYS A 68 -9.48 -2.29 13.58
C LYS A 68 -10.27 -2.72 12.34
N THR A 69 -11.27 -1.93 11.94
CA THR A 69 -12.08 -2.20 10.74
C THR A 69 -11.27 -2.07 9.45
N LYS A 70 -10.44 -1.01 9.31
CA LYS A 70 -9.54 -0.91 8.14
C LYS A 70 -8.48 -1.99 8.17
N ILE A 71 -7.88 -2.28 9.32
CA ILE A 71 -6.87 -3.34 9.46
C ILE A 71 -7.44 -4.68 9.02
N GLN A 72 -8.63 -5.05 9.50
CA GLN A 72 -9.30 -6.29 9.09
C GLN A 72 -9.59 -6.32 7.59
N LYS A 73 -10.07 -5.21 7.00
CA LYS A 73 -10.30 -5.12 5.55
C LYS A 73 -9.02 -5.34 4.75
N VAL A 74 -7.90 -4.79 5.20
CA VAL A 74 -6.62 -4.91 4.51
C VAL A 74 -6.08 -6.33 4.59
N ILE A 75 -6.09 -6.93 5.78
CA ILE A 75 -5.64 -8.31 5.98
C ILE A 75 -6.50 -9.29 5.18
N LEU A 76 -7.83 -9.20 5.28
CA LEU A 76 -8.73 -10.21 4.71
C LEU A 76 -9.10 -9.95 3.25
N LYS A 77 -9.34 -8.69 2.85
CA LYS A 77 -9.86 -8.36 1.51
C LYS A 77 -8.77 -7.95 0.53
N ALA A 78 -7.73 -7.26 0.99
CA ALA A 78 -6.62 -6.90 0.11
C ALA A 78 -5.65 -8.08 -0.09
N ASN A 79 -5.68 -9.08 0.81
CA ASN A 79 -4.73 -10.18 0.90
C ASN A 79 -3.29 -9.66 0.77
N ILE A 80 -2.88 -8.75 1.66
CA ILE A 80 -1.56 -8.10 1.60
C ILE A 80 -0.39 -9.08 1.68
N TYR A 81 -0.64 -10.30 2.13
CA TYR A 81 0.34 -11.38 2.22
C TYR A 81 0.49 -12.12 0.90
N ASP A 82 -0.47 -11.98 -0.04
CA ASP A 82 -0.48 -12.63 -1.34
C ASP A 82 -0.11 -14.12 -1.28
N MET A 83 -0.50 -14.79 -0.18
CA MET A 83 -0.42 -16.25 -0.03
C MET A 83 -1.46 -16.93 -0.91
#